data_AF-A0A9P6BJ41-F1
#
_entry.id   AF-A0A9P6BJ41-F1
#
_cell.length_a   1.000
_cell.length_b   1.000
_cell.length_c   1.000
_cell.angle_alpha   90.00
_cell.angle_beta   90.00
_cell.angle_gamma   90.00
#
_symmetry.space_group_name_H-M   'P 1'
#
loop_
_entity.id
_entity.type
_entity.pdbx_description
1 polymer ?
#
loop_
_entity_poly.entity_id
_entity_poly.type
_entity_poly.pdbx_seq_one_letter_code
_entity_poly.pdbx_strand_id
1 'polypeptide(L)'
;MTKLTDPRGYRIDLTQAPLIRFVITEDFDGKWIVVIHLHHIIGDHSTLDLMMVEIRAFMEDKERTLAEPQPFRNLIAQVSLSQSLDTHERFFTAMLAEIDIPSLPYGLSDVHRDGLDVTESHILLPQDLNNRLRGYAKRMGVSLASLCHLAWAQVVAKTSGQEKVVFGTVLFGRMQGGSGSDQAMGIFINTLPLRIDIGDKSVEESVRRTQADLAALLEHEHASLALAQRCSSVPAGTPLFSALLNYRHNATPSADASEIVGVKALDGQERTNYPFMISVEDG
;
A
#
# COMPACT_ATOMS: atom_id res chain seq x y z
N MET A 1 -27.99 0.00 -9.77
CA MET A 1 -26.51 -0.06 -9.70
C MET A 1 -26.02 -0.46 -8.30
N THR A 2 -26.39 0.28 -7.25
CA THR A 2 -25.86 0.10 -5.88
C THR A 2 -25.86 -1.36 -5.38
N LYS A 3 -26.93 -2.15 -5.52
CA LYS A 3 -26.90 -3.57 -5.06
C LYS A 3 -25.90 -4.49 -5.77
N LEU A 4 -25.52 -4.20 -7.01
CA LEU A 4 -24.63 -5.05 -7.83
C LEU A 4 -23.17 -4.59 -7.78
N THR A 5 -22.95 -3.35 -7.35
CA THR A 5 -21.64 -2.68 -7.32
C THR A 5 -21.22 -2.29 -5.91
N ASP A 6 -22.08 -2.48 -4.90
CA ASP A 6 -21.76 -2.21 -3.51
C ASP A 6 -21.03 -3.41 -2.89
N PRO A 7 -19.75 -3.25 -2.51
CA PRO A 7 -19.00 -4.33 -1.91
C PRO A 7 -19.53 -4.73 -0.52
N ARG A 8 -20.48 -3.98 0.07
CA ARG A 8 -21.28 -4.41 1.24
C ARG A 8 -22.20 -5.59 0.93
N GLY A 9 -22.70 -5.68 -0.30
CA GLY A 9 -23.64 -6.72 -0.73
C GLY A 9 -23.00 -7.82 -1.57
N TYR A 10 -21.80 -7.59 -2.10
CA TYR A 10 -21.14 -8.50 -3.04
C TYR A 10 -19.72 -8.83 -2.59
N ARG A 11 -19.46 -10.13 -2.36
CA ARG A 11 -18.12 -10.68 -2.11
C ARG A 11 -17.74 -11.66 -3.22
N ILE A 12 -16.48 -11.62 -3.63
CA ILE A 12 -15.93 -12.58 -4.59
C ILE A 12 -15.56 -13.86 -3.83
N ASP A 13 -16.04 -15.01 -4.30
CA ASP A 13 -15.65 -16.32 -3.77
C ASP A 13 -14.23 -16.65 -4.22
N LEU A 14 -13.30 -16.70 -3.28
CA LEU A 14 -11.88 -16.98 -3.53
C LEU A 14 -11.60 -18.39 -4.07
N THR A 15 -12.57 -19.29 -3.95
CA THR A 15 -12.44 -20.67 -4.45
C THR A 15 -12.85 -20.82 -5.91
N GLN A 16 -13.41 -19.77 -6.53
CA GLN A 16 -13.94 -19.82 -7.90
C GLN A 16 -13.34 -18.71 -8.77
N ALA A 17 -12.66 -19.11 -9.86
CA ALA A 17 -12.21 -18.16 -10.88
C ALA A 17 -13.36 -17.71 -11.80
N PRO A 18 -13.31 -16.50 -12.38
CA PRO A 18 -12.27 -15.48 -12.22
C PRO A 18 -12.47 -14.62 -10.97
N LEU A 19 -11.36 -14.19 -10.35
CA LEU A 19 -11.37 -13.24 -9.20
C LEU A 19 -11.43 -11.76 -9.64
N ILE A 20 -11.88 -11.53 -10.87
CA ILE A 20 -12.16 -10.24 -11.47
C ILE A 20 -13.56 -10.28 -12.10
N ARG A 21 -14.31 -9.19 -12.00
CA ARG A 21 -15.64 -9.07 -12.59
C ARG A 21 -15.86 -7.68 -13.14
N PHE A 22 -16.44 -7.62 -14.34
CA PHE A 22 -16.91 -6.39 -14.96
C PHE A 22 -18.43 -6.30 -14.81
N VAL A 23 -18.92 -5.17 -14.34
CA VAL A 23 -20.35 -4.85 -14.31
C VAL A 23 -20.56 -3.67 -15.24
N ILE A 24 -21.36 -3.87 -16.28
CA ILE A 24 -21.61 -2.88 -17.33
C ILE A 24 -23.06 -2.47 -17.25
N THR A 25 -23.32 -1.17 -17.26
CA THR A 25 -24.67 -0.60 -17.26
C THR A 25 -24.69 0.72 -18.02
N GLU A 26 -25.86 1.11 -18.50
CA GLU A 26 -26.08 2.44 -19.05
C GLU A 26 -26.60 3.38 -17.95
N ASP A 27 -26.20 4.65 -18.00
CA ASP A 27 -26.76 5.72 -17.16
C ASP A 27 -27.99 6.37 -17.81
N PHE A 28 -28.59 7.36 -17.14
CA PHE A 28 -29.80 8.03 -17.65
C PHE A 28 -29.56 8.92 -18.89
N ASP A 29 -28.30 9.29 -19.16
CA ASP A 29 -27.89 10.10 -20.31
C ASP A 29 -27.46 9.24 -21.52
N GLY A 30 -27.55 7.91 -21.40
CA GLY A 30 -27.11 6.97 -22.44
C GLY A 30 -25.60 6.70 -22.46
N LYS A 31 -24.88 7.04 -21.38
CA LYS A 31 -23.45 6.76 -21.23
C LYS A 31 -23.26 5.39 -20.59
N TRP A 32 -22.26 4.66 -21.04
CA TRP A 32 -21.88 3.38 -20.45
C TRP A 32 -21.01 3.58 -19.21
N ILE A 33 -21.38 2.90 -18.13
CA ILE A 33 -20.61 2.77 -16.90
C ILE A 33 -20.08 1.35 -16.83
N VAL A 34 -18.77 1.23 -16.63
CA VAL A 34 -18.09 -0.03 -16.34
C VAL A 34 -17.55 0.04 -14.92
N VAL A 35 -17.92 -0.93 -14.09
CA VAL A 35 -17.36 -1.14 -12.75
C VAL A 35 -16.51 -2.40 -12.78
N ILE A 36 -15.26 -2.28 -12.33
CA ILE A 36 -14.30 -3.38 -12.23
C ILE A 36 -14.20 -3.77 -10.76
N HIS A 37 -14.63 -4.99 -10.43
CA HIS A 37 -14.31 -5.61 -9.15
C HIS A 37 -13.10 -6.52 -9.32
N LEU A 38 -12.01 -6.18 -8.66
CA LEU A 38 -10.78 -6.96 -8.65
C LEU A 38 -10.50 -7.38 -7.21
N HIS A 39 -10.39 -8.68 -6.93
CA HIS A 39 -9.95 -9.10 -5.61
C HIS A 39 -8.44 -8.85 -5.47
N HIS A 40 -8.01 -8.15 -4.41
CA HIS A 40 -6.61 -7.74 -4.24
C HIS A 40 -5.60 -8.90 -4.26
N ILE A 41 -6.03 -10.11 -3.93
CA ILE A 41 -5.18 -11.32 -4.01
C ILE A 41 -4.58 -11.57 -5.40
N ILE A 42 -5.20 -11.06 -6.47
CA ILE A 42 -4.72 -11.22 -7.85
C ILE A 42 -4.19 -9.91 -8.48
N GLY A 43 -4.23 -8.79 -7.76
CA GLY A 43 -3.79 -7.52 -8.33
C GLY A 43 -3.85 -6.34 -7.36
N ASP A 44 -2.97 -5.38 -7.58
CA ASP A 44 -2.96 -4.09 -6.90
C ASP A 44 -3.23 -2.93 -7.88
N HIS A 45 -3.08 -1.69 -7.43
CA HIS A 45 -3.25 -0.50 -8.27
C HIS A 45 -2.41 -0.55 -9.55
N SER A 46 -1.17 -1.04 -9.48
CA SER A 46 -0.29 -1.14 -10.66
C SER A 46 -0.83 -2.12 -11.70
N THR A 47 -1.52 -3.17 -11.24
CA THR A 47 -2.23 -4.09 -12.13
C THR A 47 -3.37 -3.40 -12.86
N LEU A 48 -4.13 -2.55 -12.17
CA LEU A 48 -5.19 -1.77 -12.80
C LEU A 48 -4.63 -0.78 -13.82
N ASP A 49 -3.52 -0.09 -13.51
CA ASP A 49 -2.88 0.84 -14.45
C ASP A 49 -2.40 0.14 -15.72
N LEU A 50 -1.73 -1.01 -15.58
CA LEU A 50 -1.28 -1.81 -16.72
C LEU A 50 -2.47 -2.32 -17.54
N MET A 51 -3.55 -2.75 -16.88
CA MET A 51 -4.79 -3.15 -17.55
C MET A 51 -5.39 -1.99 -18.37
N MET A 52 -5.39 -0.76 -17.84
CA MET A 52 -5.87 0.41 -18.56
C MET A 52 -4.99 0.77 -19.76
N VAL A 53 -3.67 0.60 -19.65
CA VAL A 53 -2.73 0.75 -20.78
C VAL A 53 -3.04 -0.25 -21.89
N GLU A 54 -3.24 -1.53 -21.54
CA GLU A 54 -3.58 -2.56 -22.53
C GLU A 54 -4.96 -2.31 -23.16
N ILE A 55 -5.99 -2.00 -22.37
CA ILE A 55 -7.34 -1.65 -22.87
C ILE A 55 -7.26 -0.52 -23.89
N ARG A 56 -6.49 0.53 -23.60
CA ARG A 56 -6.27 1.62 -24.55
C ARG A 56 -5.66 1.13 -25.86
N ALA A 57 -4.60 0.32 -25.79
CA ALA A 57 -3.94 -0.18 -26.98
C ALA A 57 -4.92 -1.00 -27.84
N PHE A 58 -5.81 -1.79 -27.25
CA PHE A 58 -6.88 -2.47 -27.97
C PHE A 58 -7.92 -1.51 -28.58
N MET A 59 -8.30 -0.46 -27.87
CA MET A 59 -9.26 0.54 -28.39
C MET A 59 -8.70 1.40 -29.54
N GLU A 60 -7.37 1.52 -29.61
CA GLU A 60 -6.66 2.28 -30.65
C GLU A 60 -6.12 1.40 -31.79
N ASP A 61 -6.46 0.09 -31.83
CA ASP A 61 -5.93 -0.90 -32.79
C ASP A 61 -4.38 -0.98 -32.78
N LYS A 62 -3.77 -0.80 -31.60
CA LYS A 62 -2.33 -0.83 -31.33
C LYS A 62 -1.91 -2.03 -30.48
N GLU A 63 -2.73 -3.07 -30.35
CA GLU A 63 -2.43 -4.23 -29.51
C GLU A 63 -1.11 -4.94 -29.88
N ARG A 64 -0.68 -4.82 -31.14
CA ARG A 64 0.60 -5.36 -31.63
C ARG A 64 1.84 -4.66 -31.07
N THR A 65 1.68 -3.49 -30.44
CA THR A 65 2.80 -2.79 -29.77
C THR A 65 2.99 -3.24 -28.33
N LEU A 66 2.06 -4.03 -27.78
CA LEU A 66 2.16 -4.54 -26.42
C LEU A 66 3.26 -5.61 -26.32
N ALA A 67 3.99 -5.61 -25.20
CA ALA A 67 4.94 -6.66 -24.88
C ALA A 67 4.21 -7.96 -24.53
N GLU A 68 4.93 -9.09 -24.59
CA GLU A 68 4.39 -10.37 -24.14
C GLU A 68 4.17 -10.34 -22.61
N PRO A 69 2.96 -10.65 -22.12
CA PRO A 69 2.64 -10.55 -20.70
C PRO A 69 3.50 -11.52 -19.88
N GLN A 70 4.16 -10.98 -18.85
CA GLN A 70 4.99 -11.78 -17.96
C GLN A 70 4.14 -12.43 -16.88
N PRO A 71 4.24 -13.77 -16.67
CA PRO A 71 3.42 -14.44 -15.67
C PRO A 71 3.94 -14.14 -14.26
N PHE A 72 3.03 -13.73 -13.36
CA PHE A 72 3.35 -13.35 -11.97
C PHE A 72 4.17 -14.42 -11.20
N ARG A 73 3.99 -15.70 -11.53
CA ARG A 73 4.76 -16.81 -10.93
C ARG A 73 6.28 -16.65 -11.07
N ASN A 74 6.75 -15.91 -12.08
CA ASN A 74 8.18 -15.65 -12.26
C ASN A 74 8.73 -14.78 -11.12
N LEU A 75 7.97 -13.79 -10.66
CA LEU A 75 8.33 -13.01 -9.47
C LEU A 75 8.36 -13.90 -8.23
N ILE A 76 7.35 -14.74 -8.04
CA ILE A 76 7.29 -15.67 -6.90
C ILE A 76 8.50 -16.59 -6.88
N ALA A 77 8.91 -17.10 -8.04
CA ALA A 77 10.12 -17.91 -8.17
C ALA A 77 11.39 -17.12 -7.80
N GLN A 78 11.52 -15.87 -8.26
CA GLN A 78 12.66 -15.01 -7.90
C GLN A 78 12.73 -14.73 -6.40
N VAL A 79 11.60 -14.36 -5.79
CA VAL A 79 11.48 -14.09 -4.34
C VAL A 79 11.82 -15.34 -3.52
N SER A 80 11.33 -16.50 -3.95
CA SER A 80 11.61 -17.78 -3.25
C SER A 80 13.08 -18.18 -3.30
N LEU A 81 13.86 -17.60 -4.22
CA LEU A 81 15.28 -17.89 -4.42
C LEU A 81 16.22 -16.80 -3.85
N SER A 82 15.72 -15.61 -3.52
CA SER A 82 16.57 -14.44 -3.26
C SER A 82 17.12 -14.37 -1.82
N GLN A 83 16.32 -14.69 -0.80
CA GLN A 83 16.73 -14.58 0.61
C GLN A 83 16.25 -15.76 1.47
N SER A 84 17.05 -16.12 2.47
CA SER A 84 16.66 -17.13 3.44
C SER A 84 15.65 -16.59 4.46
N LEU A 85 14.70 -17.43 4.88
CA LEU A 85 13.74 -17.10 5.94
C LEU A 85 14.42 -16.63 7.24
N ASP A 86 15.58 -17.23 7.57
CA ASP A 86 16.40 -16.85 8.74
C ASP A 86 16.88 -15.39 8.68
N THR A 87 17.18 -14.87 7.49
CA THR A 87 17.61 -13.48 7.32
C THR A 87 16.49 -12.50 7.68
N HIS A 88 15.27 -12.77 7.20
CA HIS A 88 14.09 -11.98 7.56
C HIS A 88 13.79 -12.09 9.05
N GLU A 89 13.82 -13.31 9.60
CA GLU A 89 13.51 -13.55 11.02
C GLU A 89 14.47 -12.82 11.95
N ARG A 90 15.77 -12.84 11.67
CA ARG A 90 16.77 -12.10 12.45
C ARG A 90 16.55 -10.60 12.39
N PHE A 91 16.23 -10.05 11.22
CA PHE A 91 15.91 -8.63 11.06
C PHE A 91 14.68 -8.22 11.87
N PHE A 92 13.56 -8.92 11.70
CA PHE A 92 12.33 -8.58 12.41
C PHE A 92 12.43 -8.85 13.91
N THR A 93 13.20 -9.85 14.35
CA THR A 93 13.48 -10.06 15.78
C THR A 93 14.24 -8.87 16.36
N ALA A 94 15.26 -8.37 15.66
CA ALA A 94 15.99 -7.18 16.11
C ALA A 94 15.09 -5.93 16.19
N MET A 95 14.11 -5.80 15.29
CA MET A 95 13.17 -4.68 15.29
C MET A 95 12.07 -4.81 16.37
N LEU A 96 11.52 -6.01 16.56
CA LEU A 96 10.21 -6.20 17.21
C LEU A 96 10.25 -6.99 18.52
N ALA A 97 11.35 -7.64 18.89
CA ALA A 97 11.37 -8.52 20.07
C ALA A 97 10.98 -7.82 21.38
N GLU A 98 11.29 -6.53 21.51
CA GLU A 98 10.91 -5.72 22.68
C GLU A 98 9.45 -5.23 22.68
N ILE A 99 8.69 -5.50 21.61
CA ILE A 99 7.29 -5.10 21.49
C ILE A 99 6.42 -6.21 22.05
N ASP A 100 5.88 -5.98 23.24
CA ASP A 100 4.99 -6.87 23.99
C ASP A 100 3.52 -6.39 24.03
N ILE A 101 3.31 -5.09 23.78
CA ILE A 101 1.99 -4.47 23.70
C ILE A 101 1.77 -3.97 22.26
N PRO A 102 0.61 -4.27 21.65
CA PRO A 102 0.32 -3.81 20.29
C PRO A 102 0.08 -2.31 20.24
N SER A 103 0.37 -1.70 19.09
CA SER A 103 0.07 -0.29 18.84
C SER A 103 -1.31 -0.14 18.24
N LEU A 104 -2.26 0.28 19.09
CA LEU A 104 -3.68 0.36 18.78
C LEU A 104 -4.20 1.79 18.99
N PRO A 105 -4.11 2.68 17.99
CA PRO A 105 -4.71 4.01 18.07
C PRO A 105 -6.18 3.97 18.48
N TYR A 106 -6.53 4.79 19.47
CA TYR A 106 -7.88 4.86 20.05
C TYR A 106 -8.40 3.52 20.59
N GLY A 107 -7.52 2.54 20.85
CA GLY A 107 -7.91 1.19 21.28
C GLY A 107 -8.58 0.34 20.20
N LEU A 108 -8.50 0.74 18.92
CA LEU A 108 -9.10 0.00 17.81
C LEU A 108 -8.30 -1.28 17.54
N SER A 109 -8.77 -2.41 18.03
CA SER A 109 -8.08 -3.71 17.94
C SER A 109 -8.62 -4.64 16.85
N ASP A 110 -9.80 -4.33 16.30
CA ASP A 110 -10.46 -5.18 15.33
C ASP A 110 -9.94 -4.91 13.92
N VAL A 111 -8.95 -5.73 13.51
CA VAL A 111 -8.34 -5.71 12.17
C VAL A 111 -8.96 -6.76 11.25
N HIS A 112 -10.11 -7.34 11.60
CA HIS A 112 -10.84 -8.30 10.77
C HIS A 112 -12.21 -7.77 10.35
N ARG A 113 -12.42 -6.46 10.47
CA ARG A 113 -13.62 -5.80 9.97
C ARG A 113 -13.73 -5.95 8.47
N ASP A 114 -14.97 -5.90 8.01
CA ASP A 114 -15.34 -5.93 6.60
C ASP A 114 -15.13 -4.58 5.89
N GLY A 115 -14.62 -3.56 6.61
CA GLY A 115 -14.33 -2.24 6.06
C GLY A 115 -15.57 -1.48 5.62
N LEU A 116 -16.74 -1.76 6.19
CA LEU A 116 -18.02 -1.19 5.75
C LEU A 116 -18.38 0.14 6.42
N ASP A 117 -17.89 0.38 7.64
CA ASP A 117 -18.11 1.60 8.42
C ASP A 117 -16.83 2.46 8.48
N VAL A 118 -16.34 2.86 7.30
CA VAL A 118 -15.15 3.72 7.16
C VAL A 118 -15.62 5.16 6.96
N THR A 119 -15.05 6.07 7.73
CA THR A 119 -15.17 7.51 7.50
C THR A 119 -13.88 8.02 6.88
N GLU A 120 -13.98 8.61 5.70
CA GLU A 120 -12.85 9.12 4.94
C GLU A 120 -12.85 10.65 4.92
N SER A 121 -11.65 11.23 4.91
CA SER A 121 -11.46 12.66 4.77
C SER A 121 -10.21 12.92 3.95
N HIS A 122 -10.34 13.84 2.98
CA HIS A 122 -9.23 14.24 2.12
C HIS A 122 -8.83 15.67 2.46
N ILE A 123 -7.53 15.88 2.63
CA ILE A 123 -6.97 17.20 2.91
C ILE A 123 -5.83 17.43 1.91
N LEU A 124 -5.99 18.47 1.10
CA LEU A 124 -4.91 18.93 0.23
C LEU A 124 -3.88 19.66 1.07
N LEU A 125 -2.63 19.20 1.02
CA LEU A 125 -1.52 19.94 1.63
C LEU A 125 -1.27 21.21 0.80
N PRO A 126 -1.26 22.40 1.42
CA PRO A 126 -0.91 23.63 0.71
C PRO A 126 0.47 23.52 0.05
N GLN A 127 0.59 24.00 -1.19
CA GLN A 127 1.82 23.88 -1.99
C GLN A 127 3.05 24.44 -1.27
N ASP A 128 2.91 25.56 -0.55
CA ASP A 128 4.00 26.17 0.21
C ASP A 128 4.51 25.28 1.34
N LEU A 129 3.60 24.55 2.00
CA LEU A 129 3.97 23.58 3.03
C LEU A 129 4.73 22.41 2.39
N ASN A 130 4.22 21.87 1.27
CA ASN A 130 4.88 20.79 0.55
C ASN A 130 6.31 21.18 0.11
N ASN A 131 6.46 22.36 -0.50
CA ASN A 131 7.76 22.89 -0.93
C ASN A 131 8.75 23.02 0.25
N ARG A 132 8.26 23.49 1.41
CA ARG A 132 9.08 23.57 2.63
C ARG A 132 9.49 22.19 3.13
N LEU A 133 8.57 21.23 3.19
CA LEU A 133 8.86 19.85 3.60
C LEU A 133 9.91 19.20 2.69
N ARG A 134 9.75 19.32 1.36
CA ARG A 134 10.77 18.87 0.40
C ARG A 134 12.11 19.56 0.61
N GLY A 135 12.10 20.86 0.88
CA GLY A 135 13.32 21.63 1.21
C GLY A 135 14.02 21.14 2.49
N TYR A 136 13.26 20.79 3.53
CA TYR A 136 13.81 20.18 4.74
C TYR A 136 14.36 18.77 4.46
N ALA A 137 13.60 17.92 3.78
CA ALA A 137 14.02 16.57 3.39
C ALA A 137 15.36 16.61 2.64
N LYS A 138 15.46 17.49 1.63
CA LYS A 138 16.69 17.69 0.84
C LYS A 138 17.86 18.16 1.70
N ARG A 139 17.66 19.13 2.60
CA ARG A 139 18.74 19.64 3.48
C ARG A 139 19.25 18.58 4.45
N MET A 140 18.35 17.73 4.95
CA MET A 140 18.71 16.62 5.82
C MET A 140 19.21 15.39 5.04
N GLY A 141 19.11 15.37 3.70
CA GLY A 141 19.50 14.21 2.90
C GLY A 141 18.62 12.98 3.13
N VAL A 142 17.33 13.19 3.37
CA VAL A 142 16.32 12.16 3.64
C VAL A 142 15.16 12.29 2.66
N SER A 143 14.34 11.25 2.54
CA SER A 143 13.13 11.26 1.71
C SER A 143 11.97 12.01 2.41
N LEU A 144 11.06 12.55 1.61
CA LEU A 144 9.78 13.06 2.13
C LEU A 144 8.97 11.94 2.78
N ALA A 145 9.06 10.71 2.25
CA ALA A 145 8.45 9.53 2.85
C ALA A 145 8.87 9.35 4.31
N SER A 146 10.16 9.49 4.65
CA SER A 146 10.63 9.38 6.05
C SER A 146 10.07 10.46 6.97
N LEU A 147 9.89 11.68 6.47
CA LEU A 147 9.19 12.73 7.23
C LEU A 147 7.75 12.36 7.52
N CYS A 148 7.03 11.84 6.52
CA CYS A 148 5.65 11.39 6.66
C CYS A 148 5.53 10.19 7.62
N HIS A 149 6.46 9.23 7.57
CA HIS A 149 6.51 8.10 8.50
C HIS A 149 6.74 8.56 9.94
N LEU A 150 7.66 9.49 10.17
CA LEU A 150 7.87 10.03 11.52
C LEU A 150 6.65 10.84 12.00
N ALA A 151 6.04 11.65 11.13
CA ALA A 151 4.84 12.40 11.47
C ALA A 151 3.67 11.45 11.80
N TRP A 152 3.52 10.35 11.07
CA TRP A 152 2.52 9.33 11.38
C TRP A 152 2.81 8.60 12.69
N ALA A 153 4.06 8.25 12.96
CA ALA A 153 4.48 7.66 14.23
C ALA A 153 4.10 8.56 15.43
N GLN A 154 4.23 9.87 15.29
CA GLN A 154 3.78 10.83 16.32
C GLN A 154 2.27 10.77 16.55
N VAL A 155 1.47 10.66 15.48
CA VAL A 155 0.01 10.50 15.60
C VAL A 155 -0.33 9.18 16.29
N VAL A 156 0.26 8.07 15.86
CA VAL A 156 0.07 6.74 16.47
C VAL A 156 0.44 6.79 17.95
N ALA A 157 1.58 7.38 18.30
CA ALA A 157 2.05 7.48 19.68
C ALA A 157 1.07 8.26 20.58
N LYS A 158 0.59 9.42 20.11
CA LYS A 158 -0.36 10.24 20.87
C LYS A 158 -1.73 9.59 21.01
N THR A 159 -2.13 8.75 20.06
CA THR A 159 -3.46 8.12 20.02
C THR A 159 -3.49 6.73 20.64
N SER A 160 -2.35 6.05 20.75
CA SER A 160 -2.19 4.76 21.47
C SER A 160 -1.67 4.93 22.89
N GLY A 161 -1.09 6.09 23.22
CA GLY A 161 -0.45 6.35 24.53
C GLY A 161 0.90 5.66 24.70
N GLN A 162 1.55 5.26 23.60
CA GLN A 162 2.84 4.56 23.60
C GLN A 162 3.94 5.42 22.97
N GLU A 163 5.18 5.24 23.43
CA GLU A 163 6.36 5.89 22.84
C GLU A 163 7.03 5.00 21.78
N LYS A 164 7.09 3.69 22.01
CA LYS A 164 7.55 2.70 21.03
C LYS A 164 6.37 2.25 20.20
N VAL A 165 6.19 2.83 19.00
CA VAL A 165 5.04 2.53 18.17
C VAL A 165 5.38 1.64 17.00
N VAL A 166 4.47 0.73 16.68
CA VAL A 166 4.53 -0.11 15.47
C VAL A 166 3.30 0.18 14.61
N PHE A 167 3.50 0.36 13.33
CA PHE A 167 2.41 0.44 12.35
C PHE A 167 2.84 -0.26 11.07
N GLY A 168 1.88 -0.65 10.24
CA GLY A 168 2.21 -1.21 8.94
C GLY A 168 2.53 -0.09 7.96
N THR A 169 3.63 -0.25 7.23
CA THR A 169 3.94 0.56 6.05
C THR A 169 3.72 -0.27 4.80
N VAL A 170 3.06 0.32 3.81
CA VAL A 170 2.83 -0.32 2.51
C VAL A 170 4.06 -0.08 1.63
N LEU A 171 4.71 -1.17 1.23
CA LEU A 171 5.87 -1.18 0.35
C LEU A 171 5.45 -1.60 -1.07
N PHE A 172 6.04 -0.94 -2.06
CA PHE A 172 5.85 -1.27 -3.46
C PHE A 172 6.93 -2.26 -3.91
N GLY A 173 6.61 -3.56 -3.94
CA GLY A 173 7.52 -4.65 -4.30
C GLY A 173 8.00 -4.70 -5.76
N ARG A 174 7.92 -3.58 -6.50
CA ARG A 174 8.38 -3.42 -7.88
C ARG A 174 9.80 -2.83 -7.99
N MET A 175 10.31 -2.22 -6.92
CA MET A 175 11.59 -1.50 -6.94
C MET A 175 12.82 -2.38 -7.18
N GLN A 176 12.76 -3.69 -6.89
CA GLN A 176 13.88 -4.62 -7.05
C GLN A 176 13.68 -5.70 -8.13
N GLY A 177 12.52 -5.78 -8.76
CA GLY A 177 12.31 -6.72 -9.84
C GLY A 177 13.05 -6.21 -11.08
N GLY A 178 14.09 -6.90 -11.53
CA GLY A 178 14.89 -6.50 -12.71
C GLY A 178 14.07 -6.22 -13.98
N SER A 179 14.76 -5.79 -15.04
CA SER A 179 14.19 -5.42 -16.34
C SER A 179 13.10 -6.41 -16.80
N GLY A 180 11.83 -6.02 -16.68
CA GLY A 180 10.65 -6.81 -17.06
C GLY A 180 9.65 -7.11 -15.93
N SER A 181 10.00 -6.92 -14.65
CA SER A 181 9.07 -7.13 -13.53
C SER A 181 7.91 -6.12 -13.51
N ASP A 182 8.15 -4.91 -14.01
CA ASP A 182 7.17 -3.83 -14.11
C ASP A 182 5.99 -4.14 -15.05
N GLN A 183 6.13 -5.18 -15.89
CA GLN A 183 5.13 -5.56 -16.90
C GLN A 183 4.28 -6.78 -16.51
N ALA A 184 4.48 -7.35 -15.32
CA ALA A 184 3.63 -8.42 -14.82
C ALA A 184 2.41 -7.84 -14.08
N MET A 185 1.21 -8.36 -14.37
CA MET A 185 0.01 -8.14 -13.56
C MET A 185 0.03 -9.09 -12.35
N GLY A 186 -0.31 -8.59 -11.17
CA GLY A 186 -0.29 -9.35 -9.91
C GLY A 186 -0.24 -8.45 -8.66
N ILE A 187 -0.14 -9.06 -7.48
CA ILE A 187 -0.01 -8.35 -6.21
C ILE A 187 1.47 -8.10 -5.89
N PHE A 188 1.89 -6.84 -5.92
CA PHE A 188 3.26 -6.41 -5.62
C PHE A 188 3.35 -5.62 -4.32
N ILE A 189 2.25 -5.00 -3.90
CA ILE A 189 2.23 -4.35 -2.59
C ILE A 189 2.41 -5.38 -1.47
N ASN A 190 3.20 -5.01 -0.47
CA ASN A 190 3.32 -5.77 0.77
C ASN A 190 3.22 -4.81 1.96
N THR A 191 2.64 -5.27 3.05
CA THR A 191 2.56 -4.49 4.28
C THR A 191 3.49 -5.10 5.31
N LEU A 192 4.47 -4.32 5.78
CA LEU A 192 5.42 -4.77 6.80
C LEU A 192 5.37 -3.86 8.02
N PRO A 193 5.61 -4.40 9.23
CA PRO A 193 5.69 -3.58 10.43
C PRO A 193 6.91 -2.68 10.37
N LEU A 194 6.73 -1.43 10.76
CA LEU A 194 7.80 -0.49 11.06
C LEU A 194 7.65 -0.03 12.50
N ARG A 195 8.70 -0.26 13.30
CA ARG A 195 8.83 0.31 14.64
C ARG A 195 9.49 1.68 14.56
N ILE A 196 8.91 2.67 15.24
CA ILE A 196 9.52 3.98 15.46
C ILE A 196 9.39 4.32 16.94
N ASP A 197 10.51 4.65 17.57
CA ASP A 197 10.55 5.09 18.96
C ASP A 197 10.47 6.63 19.01
N ILE A 198 9.41 7.15 19.63
CA ILE A 198 9.19 8.56 19.91
C ILE A 198 9.81 8.92 21.26
N GLY A 199 10.57 10.02 21.34
CA GLY A 199 11.23 10.42 22.59
C GLY A 199 12.14 11.64 22.42
N ASP A 200 13.13 11.78 23.32
CA ASP A 200 13.96 12.99 23.52
C ASP A 200 15.00 13.27 22.42
N LYS A 201 14.93 12.58 21.29
CA LYS A 201 15.82 12.83 20.16
C LYS A 201 15.40 14.07 19.39
N SER A 202 16.37 14.72 18.77
CA SER A 202 16.06 15.81 17.85
C SER A 202 15.26 15.30 16.65
N VAL A 203 14.39 16.15 16.09
CA VAL A 203 13.61 15.79 14.89
C VAL A 203 14.53 15.32 13.75
N GLU A 204 15.67 15.98 13.55
CA GLU A 204 16.62 15.59 12.50
C GLU A 204 17.18 14.18 12.72
N GLU A 205 17.58 13.84 13.95
CA GLU A 205 18.07 12.50 14.28
C GLU A 205 16.98 11.44 14.07
N SER A 206 15.76 11.72 14.53
CA SER A 206 14.62 10.82 14.37
C SER A 206 14.30 10.57 12.90
N VAL A 207 14.28 11.60 12.04
CA VAL A 207 13.99 11.43 10.62
C VAL A 207 15.10 10.64 9.91
N ARG A 208 16.37 10.92 10.22
CA ARG A 208 17.49 10.16 9.65
C ARG A 208 17.43 8.70 10.07
N ARG A 209 17.04 8.42 11.31
CA ARG A 209 16.84 7.05 11.80
C ARG A 209 15.68 6.37 11.06
N THR A 210 14.54 7.04 10.92
CA THR A 210 13.40 6.54 10.15
C THR A 210 13.78 6.25 8.69
N GLN A 211 14.58 7.10 8.04
CA GLN A 211 15.10 6.84 6.69
C GLN A 211 15.96 5.57 6.64
N ALA A 212 16.83 5.36 7.62
CA ALA A 212 17.67 4.17 7.69
C ALA A 212 16.84 2.90 7.94
N ASP A 213 15.86 2.97 8.85
CA ASP A 213 14.98 1.84 9.16
C ASP A 213 14.10 1.47 7.95
N LEU A 214 13.58 2.46 7.21
CA LEU A 214 12.85 2.25 5.95
C LEU A 214 13.73 1.62 4.87
N ALA A 215 14.97 2.11 4.71
CA ALA A 215 15.91 1.55 3.73
C ALA A 215 16.24 0.08 4.04
N ALA A 216 16.48 -0.24 5.32
CA ALA A 216 16.73 -1.61 5.76
C ALA A 216 15.48 -2.49 5.58
N LEU A 217 14.29 -1.94 5.78
CA LEU A 217 13.03 -2.68 5.57
C LEU A 217 12.82 -3.07 4.10
N LEU A 218 13.26 -2.24 3.14
CA LEU A 218 13.17 -2.55 1.71
C LEU A 218 13.98 -3.80 1.31
N GLU A 219 15.11 -4.07 1.97
CA GLU A 219 15.86 -5.32 1.76
C GLU A 219 15.05 -6.57 2.16
N HIS A 220 13.96 -6.40 2.90
CA HIS A 220 13.07 -7.46 3.34
C HIS A 220 11.64 -7.29 2.81
N GLU A 221 11.44 -6.52 1.74
CA GLU A 221 10.11 -6.17 1.20
C GLU A 221 9.25 -7.37 0.79
N HIS A 222 9.85 -8.54 0.59
CA HIS A 222 9.15 -9.78 0.24
C HIS A 222 8.86 -10.70 1.43
N ALA A 223 9.27 -10.34 2.65
CA ALA A 223 8.94 -11.11 3.84
C ALA A 223 7.41 -11.14 4.06
N SER A 224 6.88 -12.26 4.57
CA SER A 224 5.47 -12.29 4.96
C SER A 224 5.24 -11.47 6.24
N LEU A 225 4.16 -10.68 6.29
CA LEU A 225 3.74 -9.99 7.51
C LEU A 225 3.60 -10.96 8.71
N ALA A 226 3.08 -12.16 8.45
CA ALA A 226 2.93 -13.19 9.48
C ALA A 226 4.28 -13.62 10.08
N LEU A 227 5.35 -13.67 9.29
CA LEU A 227 6.70 -13.93 9.80
C LEU A 227 7.15 -12.78 10.71
N ALA A 228 7.04 -11.55 10.24
CA ALA A 228 7.44 -10.37 11.00
C ALA A 228 6.68 -10.26 12.33
N GLN A 229 5.37 -10.52 12.34
CA GLN A 229 4.54 -10.47 13.55
C GLN A 229 4.97 -11.50 14.61
N ARG A 230 5.37 -12.71 14.20
CA ARG A 230 5.86 -13.75 15.12
C ARG A 230 7.18 -13.40 15.80
N CYS A 231 7.94 -12.44 15.26
CA CYS A 231 9.18 -11.97 15.86
C CYS A 231 8.95 -10.97 17.01
N SER A 232 7.71 -10.56 17.27
CA SER A 232 7.35 -9.74 18.43
C SER A 232 7.04 -10.58 19.66
N SER A 233 6.99 -9.95 20.83
CA SER A 233 6.54 -10.57 22.09
C SER A 233 5.02 -10.45 22.31
N VAL A 234 4.28 -9.90 21.35
CA VAL A 234 2.82 -9.80 21.41
C VAL A 234 2.20 -11.21 21.36
N PRO A 235 1.19 -11.54 22.21
CA PRO A 235 0.56 -12.85 22.21
C PRO A 235 -0.02 -13.24 20.85
N ALA A 236 0.19 -14.50 20.46
CA ALA A 236 -0.36 -15.04 19.22
C ALA A 236 -1.89 -14.85 19.16
N GLY A 237 -2.40 -14.47 17.98
CA GLY A 237 -3.81 -14.13 17.77
C GLY A 237 -4.18 -12.68 18.12
N THR A 238 -3.27 -11.90 18.72
CA THR A 238 -3.43 -10.45 18.88
C THR A 238 -2.74 -9.72 17.72
N PRO A 239 -3.36 -8.71 17.09
CA PRO A 239 -2.69 -7.94 16.05
C PRO A 239 -1.54 -7.12 16.64
N LEU A 240 -0.38 -7.14 15.99
CA LEU A 240 0.78 -6.32 16.39
C LEU A 240 0.50 -4.81 16.31
N PHE A 241 -0.30 -4.41 15.32
CA PHE A 241 -0.70 -3.02 15.08
C PHE A 241 -2.06 -2.98 14.39
N SER A 242 -2.77 -1.87 14.52
CA SER A 242 -4.02 -1.60 13.79
C SER A 242 -3.97 -0.35 12.92
N ALA A 243 -2.80 0.28 12.84
CA ALA A 243 -2.56 1.48 12.04
C ALA A 243 -1.75 1.19 10.77
N LEU A 244 -2.09 1.88 9.67
CA LEU A 244 -1.34 1.83 8.41
C LEU A 244 -0.95 3.21 7.91
N LEU A 245 0.24 3.30 7.31
CA LEU A 245 0.65 4.39 6.44
C LEU A 245 0.88 3.85 5.03
N ASN A 246 0.17 4.40 4.06
CA ASN A 246 0.41 4.17 2.64
C ASN A 246 1.01 5.44 2.02
N TYR A 247 2.34 5.47 1.85
CA TYR A 247 2.99 6.58 1.17
C TYR A 247 3.17 6.24 -0.31
N ARG A 248 2.50 6.98 -1.17
CA ARG A 248 2.52 6.77 -2.62
C ARG A 248 3.25 7.94 -3.26
N HIS A 249 4.47 7.69 -3.73
CA HIS A 249 5.10 8.60 -4.68
C HIS A 249 4.51 8.33 -6.05
N ASN A 250 3.42 9.02 -6.35
CA ASN A 250 2.87 9.02 -7.68
C ASN A 250 3.77 9.98 -8.47
N ALA A 251 4.85 9.47 -9.08
CA ALA A 251 5.42 10.17 -10.22
C ALA A 251 4.25 10.33 -11.17
N THR A 252 3.69 11.55 -11.23
CA THR A 252 2.42 11.97 -11.83
C THR A 252 1.74 10.81 -12.56
N PRO A 253 0.53 10.33 -12.20
CA PRO A 253 -0.20 9.53 -13.17
C PRO A 253 -0.21 10.44 -14.39
N SER A 254 0.52 10.05 -15.43
CA SER A 254 0.60 10.91 -16.60
C SER A 254 -0.86 11.18 -16.91
N ALA A 255 -1.25 12.45 -16.91
CA ALA A 255 -2.61 12.80 -17.30
C ALA A 255 -2.93 12.08 -18.62
N ASP A 256 -1.89 11.84 -19.42
CA ASP A 256 -1.85 10.99 -20.59
C ASP A 256 -2.20 9.51 -20.41
N ALA A 257 -1.79 8.75 -19.36
CA ALA A 257 -2.09 7.31 -19.22
C ALA A 257 -3.55 7.00 -18.84
N SER A 258 -4.31 8.01 -18.38
CA SER A 258 -5.73 7.85 -18.03
C SER A 258 -6.71 8.34 -19.11
N GLU A 259 -6.29 9.19 -20.05
CA GLU A 259 -7.16 9.70 -21.11
C GLU A 259 -7.30 8.71 -22.28
N ILE A 260 -8.05 7.63 -22.07
CA ILE A 260 -8.67 6.93 -23.20
C ILE A 260 -9.76 7.87 -23.72
N VAL A 261 -9.69 8.24 -25.00
CA VAL A 261 -10.70 9.14 -25.61
C VAL A 261 -12.10 8.57 -25.41
N GLY A 262 -12.96 9.35 -24.75
CA GLY A 262 -14.34 8.94 -24.46
C GLY A 262 -14.54 8.15 -23.16
N VAL A 263 -13.47 7.87 -22.40
CA VAL A 263 -13.54 7.24 -21.07
C VAL A 263 -13.16 8.25 -20.00
N LYS A 264 -13.87 8.22 -18.87
CA LYS A 264 -13.59 9.05 -17.71
C LYS A 264 -13.61 8.19 -16.46
N ALA A 265 -12.56 8.30 -15.63
CA ALA A 265 -12.58 7.74 -14.28
C ALA A 265 -13.62 8.48 -13.43
N LEU A 266 -14.57 7.73 -12.85
CA LEU A 266 -15.66 8.29 -12.06
C LEU A 266 -15.38 8.21 -10.55
N ASP A 267 -14.99 7.03 -10.08
CA ASP A 267 -14.73 6.74 -8.67
C ASP A 267 -13.83 5.50 -8.56
N GLY A 268 -13.16 5.33 -7.43
CA GLY A 268 -12.33 4.17 -7.10
C GLY A 268 -12.29 3.97 -5.59
N GLN A 269 -12.53 2.74 -5.14
CA GLN A 269 -12.52 2.40 -3.72
C GLN A 269 -11.53 1.27 -3.47
N GLU A 270 -10.53 1.53 -2.63
CA GLU A 270 -9.61 0.53 -2.10
C GLU A 270 -9.97 0.30 -0.63
N ARG A 271 -10.20 -0.96 -0.25
CA ARG A 271 -10.58 -1.30 1.12
C ARG A 271 -9.48 -2.06 1.82
N THR A 272 -9.20 -1.61 3.03
CA THR A 272 -8.30 -2.26 3.96
C THR A 272 -9.09 -2.75 5.19
N ASN A 273 -8.61 -3.84 5.79
CA ASN A 273 -9.14 -4.36 7.05
C ASN A 273 -8.61 -3.60 8.28
N TYR A 274 -7.71 -2.63 8.09
CA TYR A 274 -7.13 -1.85 9.17
C TYR A 274 -8.00 -0.64 9.53
N PRO A 275 -8.33 -0.45 10.82
CA PRO A 275 -9.31 0.55 11.25
C PRO A 275 -8.78 1.99 11.30
N PHE A 276 -7.46 2.21 11.21
CA PHE A 276 -6.87 3.55 11.24
C PHE A 276 -5.76 3.69 10.20
N MET A 277 -5.98 4.49 9.17
CA MET A 277 -5.05 4.61 8.05
C MET A 277 -4.86 6.06 7.65
N ILE A 278 -3.66 6.37 7.18
CA ILE A 278 -3.40 7.56 6.36
C ILE A 278 -2.76 7.13 5.04
N SER A 279 -3.26 7.70 3.94
CA SER A 279 -2.63 7.62 2.63
C SER A 279 -2.05 8.99 2.27
N VAL A 280 -0.79 9.02 1.86
CA VAL A 280 -0.11 10.23 1.38
C VAL A 280 0.12 10.07 -0.11
N GLU A 281 -0.56 10.89 -0.90
CA GLU A 281 -0.36 10.97 -2.35
C GLU A 281 0.64 12.10 -2.65
N ASP A 282 1.87 11.71 -2.96
CA ASP A 282 2.97 12.62 -3.28
C ASP A 282 3.12 12.72 -4.79
N GLY A 283 2.55 13.78 -5.37
CA GLY A 283 2.62 14.14 -6.79
C GLY A 283 3.40 15.43 -7.08
#